data_AF-A0AAV8SDN4-F1
#
_entry.id   AF-A0AAV8SDN4-F1
#
_cell.length_a   1.000
_cell.length_b   1.000
_cell.length_c   1.000
_cell.angle_alpha   90.00
_cell.angle_beta   90.00
_cell.angle_gamma   90.00
#
_symmetry.space_group_name_H-M   'P 1'
#
loop_
_entity.id
_entity.type
_entity.pdbx_description
1 polymer ?
#
loop_
_entity_poly.entity_id
_entity_poly.type
_entity_poly.pdbx_seq_one_letter_code
_entity_poly.pdbx_strand_id
1 'polypeptide(L)'
;MVVLTARDEKRGKDATAEIHSTGLPNVIFHQLDVLDPVSIQSLASFIKDKFGRLDILINNAGVAGVIVDEEQLRALNFDPETWLSVKPTNVLQGVMKQTYEKAEECLNTNYYGVQRVTEALLPLLELSPLGARVVNVSSLRGDQLRRIPGEDIRKELADVDTLTEEKIDAILKRFLRAMKENKLEEGGWSLTVPAYSISKVTLNAYTRILAKKHPNMLINCVHPGFVITDMNWQIGTMTVEEGAKGPVKCALLPDGGPSRCYFDQTEVASF
;
A
#
# COMPACT_ATOMS: atom_id res chain seq x y z
N MET A 1 21.34 5.82 6.58
CA MET A 1 20.93 4.82 7.59
C MET A 1 19.54 4.37 7.21
N VAL A 2 19.24 3.07 7.27
CA VAL A 2 17.89 2.53 7.02
C VAL A 2 17.39 1.86 8.29
N VAL A 3 16.15 2.17 8.71
CA VAL A 3 15.47 1.40 9.76
C VAL A 3 14.57 0.38 9.06
N LEU A 4 15.01 -0.87 9.01
CA LEU A 4 14.18 -1.98 8.56
C LEU A 4 13.17 -2.30 9.65
N THR A 5 11.89 -2.42 9.28
CA THR A 5 10.83 -2.76 10.22
C THR A 5 10.07 -4.00 9.78
N ALA A 6 9.58 -4.75 10.76
CA ALA A 6 8.73 -5.92 10.56
C ALA A 6 7.86 -6.11 11.81
N ARG A 7 6.66 -6.68 11.61
CA ARG A 7 5.76 -7.01 12.73
C ARG A 7 6.33 -8.14 13.61
N ASP A 8 7.02 -9.09 12.99
CA ASP A 8 7.67 -10.20 13.68
C ASP A 8 9.13 -9.88 13.95
N GLU A 9 9.50 -9.91 15.24
CA GLU A 9 10.83 -9.50 15.69
C GLU A 9 11.92 -10.44 15.19
N LYS A 10 11.65 -11.76 15.17
CA LYS A 10 12.64 -12.75 14.75
C LYS A 10 12.91 -12.61 13.25
N ARG A 11 11.88 -12.57 12.42
CA ARG A 11 12.02 -12.40 10.96
C ARG A 11 12.71 -11.09 10.61
N GLY A 12 12.41 -10.01 11.34
CA GLY A 12 13.07 -8.73 11.12
C GLY A 12 14.56 -8.73 11.49
N LYS A 13 14.94 -9.37 12.59
CA LYS A 13 16.36 -9.55 12.98
C LYS A 13 17.11 -10.44 11.99
N ASP A 14 16.50 -11.55 11.58
CA ASP A 14 17.09 -12.48 10.61
C ASP A 14 17.34 -11.78 9.26
N ALA A 15 16.34 -11.04 8.74
CA ALA A 15 16.48 -10.26 7.50
C ALA A 15 17.57 -9.18 7.62
N THR A 16 17.68 -8.52 8.76
CA THR A 16 18.74 -7.52 8.99
C THR A 16 20.13 -8.15 8.99
N ALA A 17 20.29 -9.32 9.62
CA ALA A 17 21.55 -10.05 9.63
C ALA A 17 21.95 -10.53 8.22
N GLU A 18 20.98 -10.98 7.41
CA GLU A 18 21.20 -11.33 6.01
C GLU A 18 21.69 -10.12 5.20
N ILE A 19 21.05 -8.95 5.36
CA ILE A 19 21.48 -7.70 4.70
C ILE A 19 22.88 -7.28 5.18
N HIS A 20 23.22 -7.47 6.45
CA HIS A 20 24.58 -7.20 6.93
C HIS A 20 25.61 -8.09 6.26
N SER A 21 25.28 -9.36 6.02
CA SER A 21 26.16 -10.31 5.33
C SER A 21 26.46 -9.93 3.87
N THR A 22 25.61 -9.09 3.26
CA THR A 22 25.85 -8.54 1.91
C THR A 22 26.69 -7.25 1.92
N GLY A 23 27.18 -6.81 3.08
CA GLY A 23 28.05 -5.64 3.21
C GLY A 23 27.33 -4.31 3.47
N LEU A 24 26.06 -4.36 3.93
CA LEU A 24 25.25 -3.17 4.25
C LEU A 24 24.99 -3.03 5.76
N PRO A 25 26.00 -2.68 6.58
CA PRO A 25 25.87 -2.59 8.05
C PRO A 25 25.04 -1.39 8.52
N ASN A 26 24.71 -0.47 7.62
CA ASN A 26 23.94 0.75 7.88
C ASN A 26 22.41 0.52 7.87
N VAL A 27 21.97 -0.73 7.94
CA VAL A 27 20.57 -1.13 8.14
C VAL A 27 20.41 -1.55 9.60
N ILE A 28 19.44 -0.99 10.32
CA ILE A 28 19.12 -1.41 11.68
C ILE A 28 17.67 -1.86 11.77
N PHE A 29 17.40 -2.76 12.70
CA PHE A 29 16.05 -3.26 12.93
C PHE A 29 15.32 -2.48 14.04
N HIS A 30 14.04 -2.20 13.82
CA HIS A 30 13.09 -1.88 14.89
C HIS A 30 11.75 -2.56 14.57
N GLN A 31 11.10 -3.17 15.56
CA GLN A 31 9.80 -3.82 15.35
C GLN A 31 8.73 -2.76 14.99
N LEU A 32 7.83 -3.10 14.06
CA LEU A 32 6.67 -2.30 13.71
C LEU A 32 5.52 -3.21 13.27
N ASP A 33 4.42 -3.18 14.01
CA ASP A 33 3.11 -3.62 13.53
C ASP A 33 2.24 -2.39 13.27
N VAL A 34 1.82 -2.21 12.01
CA VAL A 34 0.99 -1.06 11.59
C VAL A 34 -0.44 -1.11 12.15
N LEU A 35 -0.81 -2.22 12.79
CA LEU A 35 -2.08 -2.40 13.49
C LEU A 35 -2.00 -2.09 14.99
N ASP A 36 -0.79 -1.99 15.56
CA ASP A 36 -0.58 -1.77 16.99
C ASP A 36 -0.13 -0.32 17.27
N PRO A 37 -0.98 0.52 17.88
CA PRO A 37 -0.61 1.88 18.25
C PRO A 37 0.62 1.98 19.16
N VAL A 38 0.84 0.99 20.03
CA VAL A 38 2.00 0.97 20.94
C VAL A 38 3.29 0.73 20.14
N SER A 39 3.27 -0.23 19.23
CA SER A 39 4.37 -0.50 18.30
C SER A 39 4.73 0.72 17.45
N ILE A 40 3.71 1.40 16.88
CA ILE A 40 3.88 2.62 16.08
C ILE A 40 4.52 3.74 16.92
N GLN A 41 4.00 3.99 18.13
CA GLN A 41 4.54 5.02 19.01
C GLN A 41 5.97 4.69 19.45
N SER A 42 6.28 3.41 19.70
CA SER A 42 7.63 2.97 20.03
C SER A 42 8.61 3.28 18.90
N LEU A 43 8.23 3.02 17.64
CA LEU A 43 9.06 3.37 16.49
C LEU A 43 9.29 4.89 16.39
N ALA A 44 8.22 5.69 16.58
CA ALA A 44 8.33 7.15 16.53
C ALA A 44 9.30 7.68 17.61
N SER A 45 9.16 7.22 18.86
CA SER A 45 10.08 7.56 19.94
C SER A 45 11.51 7.13 19.63
N PHE A 46 11.71 5.91 19.13
CA PHE A 46 13.03 5.42 18.74
C PHE A 46 13.71 6.29 17.68
N ILE A 47 12.99 6.68 16.62
CA ILE A 47 13.53 7.53 15.57
C ILE A 47 13.85 8.92 16.12
N LYS A 48 12.97 9.48 16.95
CA LYS A 48 13.18 10.77 17.63
C LYS A 48 14.47 10.74 18.47
N ASP A 49 14.62 9.75 19.34
CA ASP A 49 15.74 9.69 20.29
C ASP A 49 17.06 9.38 19.58
N LYS A 50 17.04 8.54 18.54
CA LYS A 50 18.25 8.09 17.85
C LYS A 50 18.70 9.01 16.72
N PHE A 51 17.77 9.64 16.02
CA PHE A 51 18.06 10.40 14.80
C PHE A 51 17.54 11.83 14.81
N GLY A 52 16.56 12.15 15.66
CA GLY A 52 15.97 13.49 15.80
C GLY A 52 15.05 13.90 14.66
N ARG A 53 15.01 13.17 13.54
CA ARG A 53 14.15 13.44 12.37
C ARG A 53 13.97 12.18 11.52
N LEU A 54 13.11 12.28 10.51
CA LEU A 54 12.94 11.26 9.47
C LEU A 54 12.91 11.92 8.09
N ASP A 55 13.78 11.49 7.17
CA ASP A 55 13.86 12.08 5.82
C ASP A 55 12.96 11.33 4.80
N ILE A 56 12.76 10.02 5.00
CA ILE A 56 12.06 9.14 4.06
C ILE A 56 11.16 8.16 4.83
N LEU A 57 9.90 8.04 4.41
CA LEU A 57 8.96 7.00 4.84
C LEU A 57 8.49 6.21 3.61
N ILE A 58 8.63 4.87 3.65
CA ILE A 58 8.05 3.98 2.63
C ILE A 58 6.98 3.12 3.29
N ASN A 59 5.72 3.42 3.00
CA ASN A 59 4.56 2.64 3.43
C ASN A 59 4.39 1.44 2.48
N ASN A 60 5.14 0.37 2.76
CA ASN A 60 5.18 -0.87 1.97
C ASN A 60 4.29 -2.00 2.53
N ALA A 61 4.04 -2.02 3.84
CA ALA A 61 3.26 -3.10 4.47
C ALA A 61 1.87 -3.23 3.84
N GLY A 62 1.49 -4.46 3.50
CA GLY A 62 0.18 -4.73 2.90
C GLY A 62 -0.16 -6.21 2.85
N VAL A 63 -1.44 -6.50 2.64
CA VAL A 63 -2.01 -7.84 2.47
C VAL A 63 -3.03 -7.85 1.32
N ALA A 64 -3.23 -9.02 0.71
CA ALA A 64 -4.18 -9.19 -0.40
C ALA A 64 -5.66 -9.26 0.04
N GLY A 65 -5.93 -9.49 1.33
CA GLY A 65 -7.29 -9.54 1.86
C GLY A 65 -8.12 -10.75 1.40
N VAL A 66 -7.48 -11.83 0.96
CA VAL A 66 -8.12 -13.08 0.52
C VAL A 66 -7.56 -14.29 1.27
N ILE A 67 -8.36 -15.35 1.31
CA ILE A 67 -7.89 -16.71 1.59
C ILE A 67 -7.78 -17.42 0.25
N VAL A 68 -6.67 -18.11 -0.01
CA VAL A 68 -6.44 -18.78 -1.29
C VAL A 68 -6.09 -20.23 -1.06
N ASP A 69 -6.73 -21.10 -1.83
CA ASP A 69 -6.26 -22.47 -2.02
C ASP A 69 -5.11 -22.44 -3.03
N GLU A 70 -3.87 -22.45 -2.53
CA GLU A 70 -2.67 -22.32 -3.38
C GLU A 70 -2.50 -23.49 -4.35
N GLU A 71 -2.92 -24.70 -3.95
CA GLU A 71 -2.78 -25.89 -4.79
C GLU A 71 -3.72 -25.77 -5.99
N GLN A 72 -5.00 -25.45 -5.75
CA GLN A 72 -5.95 -25.19 -6.81
C GLN A 72 -5.54 -23.99 -7.66
N LEU A 73 -4.98 -22.95 -7.05
CA LEU A 73 -4.54 -21.76 -7.80
C LEU A 73 -3.42 -22.10 -8.77
N ARG A 74 -2.44 -22.89 -8.34
CA ARG A 74 -1.35 -23.35 -9.21
C ARG A 74 -1.88 -24.29 -10.29
N ALA A 75 -2.88 -25.13 -9.99
CA ALA A 75 -3.50 -26.04 -10.95
C ALA A 75 -4.24 -25.30 -12.08
N LEU A 76 -4.73 -24.07 -11.85
CA LEU A 76 -5.33 -23.24 -12.90
C LEU A 76 -4.32 -22.81 -13.97
N ASN A 77 -3.01 -22.80 -13.64
CA ASN A 77 -1.90 -22.50 -14.55
C ASN A 77 -2.12 -21.25 -15.42
N PHE A 78 -2.71 -20.20 -14.84
CA PHE A 78 -2.93 -18.93 -15.53
C PHE A 78 -1.60 -18.25 -15.83
N ASP A 79 -1.43 -17.82 -17.09
CA ASP A 79 -0.32 -16.95 -17.44
C ASP A 79 -0.44 -15.57 -16.74
N PRO A 80 0.67 -14.87 -16.49
CA PRO A 80 0.65 -13.57 -15.82
C PRO A 80 -0.18 -12.49 -16.52
N GLU A 81 -0.39 -12.55 -17.84
CA GLU A 81 -1.22 -11.56 -18.56
C GLU A 81 -2.70 -11.76 -18.24
N THR A 82 -3.13 -13.02 -18.12
CA THR A 82 -4.47 -13.42 -17.72
C THR A 82 -4.81 -12.89 -16.32
N TRP A 83 -3.83 -12.90 -15.40
CA TRP A 83 -3.96 -12.29 -14.06
C TRP A 83 -4.18 -10.78 -14.07
N LEU A 84 -3.56 -10.08 -15.02
CA LEU A 84 -3.68 -8.63 -15.16
C LEU A 84 -4.98 -8.22 -15.86
N SER A 85 -5.59 -9.15 -16.61
CA SER A 85 -6.85 -8.98 -17.32
C SER A 85 -8.08 -9.08 -16.40
N VAL A 86 -9.20 -8.47 -16.81
CA VAL A 86 -10.46 -8.45 -16.04
C VAL A 86 -11.21 -9.80 -16.11
N LYS A 87 -10.64 -10.85 -16.73
CA LYS A 87 -11.42 -11.98 -17.28
C LYS A 87 -11.64 -13.24 -16.42
N PRO A 88 -10.90 -13.59 -15.34
CA PRO A 88 -11.17 -14.86 -14.67
C PRO A 88 -11.98 -14.70 -13.37
N THR A 89 -12.99 -13.83 -13.32
CA THR A 89 -13.81 -13.64 -12.09
C THR A 89 -14.46 -14.92 -11.61
N ASN A 90 -15.08 -15.70 -12.50
CA ASN A 90 -15.84 -16.90 -12.11
C ASN A 90 -14.94 -18.05 -11.66
N VAL A 91 -13.74 -18.18 -12.25
CA VAL A 91 -12.78 -19.25 -11.89
C VAL A 91 -12.03 -18.89 -10.61
N LEU A 92 -11.64 -17.61 -10.46
CA LEU A 92 -10.98 -17.12 -9.26
C LEU A 92 -11.90 -17.15 -8.03
N GLN A 93 -13.21 -16.98 -8.19
CA GLN A 93 -14.18 -17.09 -7.08
C GLN A 93 -14.18 -18.47 -6.41
N GLY A 94 -13.85 -19.54 -7.15
CA GLY A 94 -13.77 -20.89 -6.60
C GLY A 94 -12.50 -21.15 -5.77
N VAL A 95 -11.44 -20.39 -6.03
CA VAL A 95 -10.09 -20.60 -5.44
C VAL A 95 -9.70 -19.50 -4.45
N MET A 96 -10.24 -18.30 -4.62
CA MET A 96 -10.05 -17.16 -3.74
C MET A 96 -11.31 -16.89 -2.95
N LYS A 97 -11.27 -17.16 -1.65
CA LYS A 97 -12.35 -16.85 -0.73
C LYS A 97 -12.15 -15.47 -0.12
N GLN A 98 -13.18 -14.63 -0.28
CA GLN A 98 -13.31 -13.35 0.39
C GLN A 98 -14.15 -13.50 1.64
N THR A 99 -13.68 -12.97 2.76
CA THR A 99 -14.48 -12.90 4.00
C THR A 99 -14.47 -11.48 4.55
N TYR A 100 -15.45 -11.17 5.40
CA TYR A 100 -15.51 -9.87 6.06
C TYR A 100 -14.26 -9.60 6.89
N GLU A 101 -13.77 -10.59 7.62
CA GLU A 101 -12.59 -10.51 8.49
C GLU A 101 -11.33 -10.22 7.68
N LYS A 102 -11.18 -10.88 6.52
CA LYS A 102 -10.04 -10.62 5.62
C LYS A 102 -10.12 -9.27 4.92
N ALA A 103 -11.33 -8.79 4.64
CA ALA A 103 -11.52 -7.43 4.14
C ALA A 103 -11.15 -6.39 5.20
N GLU A 104 -11.61 -6.58 6.44
CA GLU A 104 -11.26 -5.71 7.57
C GLU A 104 -9.75 -5.70 7.82
N GLU A 105 -9.09 -6.86 7.84
CA GLU A 105 -7.62 -6.98 7.94
C GLU A 105 -6.92 -6.21 6.81
N CYS A 106 -7.41 -6.33 5.59
CA CYS A 106 -6.88 -5.65 4.41
C CYS A 106 -6.99 -4.13 4.52
N LEU A 107 -8.17 -3.61 4.86
CA LEU A 107 -8.36 -2.17 5.03
C LEU A 107 -7.55 -1.62 6.21
N ASN A 108 -7.52 -2.35 7.33
CA ASN A 108 -6.76 -1.98 8.51
C ASN A 108 -5.25 -1.94 8.28
N THR A 109 -4.72 -2.80 7.40
CA THR A 109 -3.29 -2.80 7.05
C THR A 109 -2.98 -1.78 5.95
N ASN A 110 -3.66 -1.90 4.81
CA ASN A 110 -3.29 -1.21 3.57
C ASN A 110 -3.67 0.28 3.55
N TYR A 111 -4.69 0.68 4.33
CA TYR A 111 -5.17 2.05 4.39
C TYR A 111 -4.97 2.64 5.80
N TYR A 112 -5.66 2.11 6.82
CA TYR A 112 -5.59 2.71 8.16
C TYR A 112 -4.21 2.55 8.81
N GLY A 113 -3.48 1.47 8.51
CA GLY A 113 -2.11 1.28 8.97
C GLY A 113 -1.16 2.33 8.40
N VAL A 114 -1.32 2.65 7.11
CA VAL A 114 -0.58 3.74 6.45
C VAL A 114 -0.89 5.07 7.11
N GLN A 115 -2.17 5.36 7.36
CA GLN A 115 -2.59 6.58 8.03
C GLN A 115 -1.95 6.71 9.42
N ARG A 116 -2.11 5.69 10.29
CA ARG A 116 -1.57 5.69 11.66
C ARG A 116 -0.05 5.88 11.71
N VAL A 117 0.69 5.14 10.86
CA VAL A 117 2.15 5.25 10.80
C VAL A 117 2.59 6.62 10.30
N THR A 118 1.93 7.11 9.25
CA THR A 118 2.26 8.42 8.66
C THR A 118 2.00 9.54 9.66
N GLU A 119 0.84 9.55 10.33
CA GLU A 119 0.49 10.53 11.37
C GLU A 119 1.49 10.53 12.54
N ALA A 120 1.87 9.35 13.04
CA ALA A 120 2.82 9.23 14.15
C ALA A 120 4.24 9.70 13.81
N LEU A 121 4.64 9.55 12.55
CA LEU A 121 5.97 9.95 12.07
C LEU A 121 6.01 11.35 11.45
N LEU A 122 4.84 11.97 11.22
CA LEU A 122 4.72 13.28 10.60
C LEU A 122 5.54 14.38 11.31
N PRO A 123 5.55 14.49 12.65
CA PRO A 123 6.38 15.50 13.32
C PRO A 123 7.87 15.33 13.07
N LEU A 124 8.35 14.11 12.79
CA LEU A 124 9.75 13.83 12.46
C LEU A 124 10.05 14.08 10.98
N LEU A 125 9.08 13.81 10.11
CA LEU A 125 9.14 14.11 8.68
C LEU A 125 9.20 15.62 8.43
N GLU A 126 8.47 16.42 9.20
CA GLU A 126 8.48 17.89 9.12
C GLU A 126 9.84 18.50 9.49
N LEU A 127 10.69 17.76 10.19
CA LEU A 127 12.06 18.17 10.53
C LEU A 127 13.09 17.87 9.43
N SER A 128 12.68 17.24 8.32
CA SER A 128 13.56 17.03 7.16
C SER A 128 13.89 18.38 6.49
N PRO A 129 15.17 18.79 6.41
CA PRO A 129 15.55 20.11 5.90
C PRO A 129 15.31 20.27 4.40
N LEU A 130 15.24 19.15 3.66
CA LEU A 130 15.02 19.13 2.21
C LEU A 130 13.55 18.83 1.85
N GLY A 131 12.68 18.77 2.85
CA GLY A 131 11.34 18.20 2.72
C GLY A 131 11.38 16.67 2.76
N ALA A 132 10.50 16.03 3.52
CA ALA A 132 10.49 14.56 3.56
C ALA A 132 9.94 13.94 2.28
N ARG A 133 10.32 12.68 2.02
CA ARG A 133 9.73 11.84 0.97
C ARG A 133 8.84 10.79 1.60
N VAL A 134 7.57 10.76 1.22
CA VAL A 134 6.63 9.71 1.63
C VAL A 134 6.19 8.93 0.41
N VAL A 135 6.47 7.64 0.41
CA VAL A 135 6.17 6.73 -0.70
C VAL A 135 5.13 5.72 -0.23
N ASN A 136 3.95 5.78 -0.82
CA ASN A 136 2.88 4.83 -0.56
C ASN A 136 2.89 3.76 -1.66
N VAL A 137 3.28 2.52 -1.29
CA VAL A 137 3.29 1.40 -2.23
C VAL A 137 1.84 0.99 -2.49
N SER A 138 1.34 1.45 -3.63
CA SER A 138 -0.01 1.19 -4.10
C SER A 138 -0.03 -0.06 -4.99
N SER A 139 -1.02 -0.17 -5.85
CA SER A 139 -1.11 -1.19 -6.90
C SER A 139 -1.62 -0.52 -8.17
N LEU A 140 -1.73 -1.32 -9.24
CA LEU A 140 -2.18 -1.04 -10.62
C LEU A 140 -2.69 0.38 -10.89
N ARG A 141 -2.23 0.94 -12.03
CA ARG A 141 -2.43 2.30 -12.59
C ARG A 141 -3.78 2.96 -12.31
N GLY A 142 -3.96 4.24 -12.64
CA GLY A 142 -5.27 4.93 -12.69
C GLY A 142 -6.47 4.27 -13.39
N ASP A 143 -6.31 3.06 -13.93
CA ASP A 143 -7.41 2.13 -14.16
C ASP A 143 -8.00 1.55 -12.85
N GLN A 144 -7.35 1.67 -11.71
CA GLN A 144 -7.87 1.21 -10.42
C GLN A 144 -9.17 1.91 -10.06
N LEU A 145 -9.23 3.22 -10.26
CA LEU A 145 -10.47 3.95 -10.14
C LEU A 145 -11.49 3.47 -11.19
N ARG A 146 -11.07 3.26 -12.45
CA ARG A 146 -11.95 2.74 -13.52
C ARG A 146 -12.46 1.32 -13.27
N ARG A 147 -11.74 0.52 -12.49
CA ARG A 147 -12.07 -0.86 -12.09
C ARG A 147 -13.12 -0.91 -10.99
N ILE A 148 -13.44 0.21 -10.33
CA ILE A 148 -14.62 0.32 -9.47
C ILE A 148 -15.83 0.48 -10.39
N PRO A 149 -16.80 -0.46 -10.40
CA PRO A 149 -17.98 -0.37 -11.28
C PRO A 149 -18.89 0.85 -11.01
N GLY A 150 -19.06 1.23 -9.74
CA GLY A 150 -19.93 2.33 -9.32
C GLY A 150 -19.40 3.71 -9.72
N GLU A 151 -20.15 4.42 -10.56
CA GLU A 151 -19.77 5.76 -11.04
C GLU A 151 -19.78 6.81 -9.93
N ASP A 152 -20.69 6.68 -8.97
CA ASP A 152 -20.77 7.52 -7.77
C ASP A 152 -19.49 7.41 -6.94
N ILE A 153 -19.06 6.19 -6.64
CA ILE A 153 -17.83 5.92 -5.89
C ILE A 153 -16.62 6.51 -6.63
N ARG A 154 -16.56 6.33 -7.96
CA ARG A 154 -15.49 6.91 -8.77
C ARG A 154 -15.45 8.43 -8.70
N LYS A 155 -16.62 9.09 -8.80
CA LYS A 155 -16.72 10.56 -8.73
C LYS A 155 -16.31 11.08 -7.35
N GLU A 156 -16.77 10.44 -6.28
CA GLU A 156 -16.40 10.80 -4.91
C GLU A 156 -14.87 10.73 -4.72
N LEU A 157 -14.22 9.64 -5.16
CA LEU A 157 -12.76 9.45 -4.99
C LEU A 157 -11.92 10.28 -5.97
N ALA A 158 -12.48 10.72 -7.10
CA ALA A 158 -11.79 11.58 -8.06
C ALA A 158 -11.67 13.03 -7.59
N ASP A 159 -12.68 13.53 -6.88
CA ASP A 159 -12.83 14.93 -6.46
C ASP A 159 -11.91 15.29 -5.26
N VAL A 160 -10.64 15.54 -5.56
CA VAL A 160 -9.62 15.97 -4.58
C VAL A 160 -9.89 17.31 -3.91
N ASP A 161 -10.74 18.14 -4.49
CA ASP A 161 -11.00 19.45 -3.89
C ASP A 161 -11.91 19.33 -2.70
N THR A 162 -12.83 18.37 -2.73
CA THR A 162 -13.77 18.12 -1.63
C THR A 162 -13.48 16.85 -0.84
N LEU A 163 -12.58 15.97 -1.29
CA LEU A 163 -12.28 14.71 -0.61
C LEU A 163 -11.56 14.96 0.72
N THR A 164 -12.02 14.28 1.76
CA THR A 164 -11.44 14.30 3.10
C THR A 164 -11.24 12.88 3.60
N GLU A 165 -10.47 12.71 4.66
CA GLU A 165 -10.23 11.41 5.28
C GLU A 165 -11.53 10.81 5.83
N GLU A 166 -12.44 11.64 6.35
CA GLU A 166 -13.76 11.22 6.83
C GLU A 166 -14.66 10.72 5.69
N LYS A 167 -14.57 11.33 4.51
CA LYS A 167 -15.29 10.84 3.31
C LYS A 167 -14.73 9.50 2.85
N ILE A 168 -13.39 9.34 2.85
CA ILE A 168 -12.77 8.05 2.53
C ILE A 168 -13.22 6.98 3.53
N ASP A 169 -13.21 7.29 4.82
CA ASP A 169 -13.67 6.40 5.88
C ASP A 169 -15.16 6.01 5.70
N ALA A 170 -16.01 6.96 5.32
CA ALA A 170 -17.41 6.68 5.01
C ALA A 170 -17.58 5.74 3.81
N ILE A 171 -16.76 5.89 2.76
CA ILE A 171 -16.74 4.98 1.59
C ILE A 171 -16.30 3.57 2.01
N LEU A 172 -15.25 3.45 2.83
CA LEU A 172 -14.78 2.16 3.33
C LEU A 172 -15.82 1.47 4.23
N LYS A 173 -16.54 2.22 5.07
CA LYS A 173 -17.67 1.72 5.87
C LYS A 173 -18.84 1.26 4.99
N ARG A 174 -19.17 1.99 3.92
CA ARG A 174 -20.18 1.57 2.92
C ARG A 174 -19.76 0.24 2.26
N PHE A 175 -18.49 0.11 1.89
CA PHE A 175 -17.94 -1.12 1.32
C PHE A 175 -18.05 -2.31 2.29
N LEU A 176 -17.60 -2.16 3.55
CA LEU A 176 -17.67 -3.22 4.56
C LEU A 176 -19.13 -3.64 4.85
N ARG A 177 -20.06 -2.68 4.85
CA ARG A 177 -21.49 -2.97 4.98
C ARG A 177 -22.00 -3.78 3.79
N ALA A 178 -21.66 -3.39 2.56
CA ALA A 178 -22.02 -4.12 1.36
C ALA A 178 -21.45 -5.55 1.35
N MET A 179 -20.21 -5.75 1.81
CA MET A 179 -19.62 -7.07 2.05
C MET A 179 -20.49 -7.90 3.00
N LYS A 180 -20.82 -7.36 4.17
CA LYS A 180 -21.59 -8.05 5.21
C LYS A 180 -23.00 -8.43 4.76
N GLU A 181 -23.61 -7.61 3.91
CA GLU A 181 -24.93 -7.82 3.34
C GLU A 181 -24.93 -8.66 2.04
N ASN A 182 -23.76 -9.09 1.55
CA ASN A 182 -23.57 -9.74 0.24
C ASN A 182 -24.08 -8.92 -0.97
N LYS A 183 -23.92 -7.59 -0.91
CA LYS A 183 -24.38 -6.62 -1.91
C LYS A 183 -23.23 -5.89 -2.59
N LEU A 184 -22.09 -6.55 -2.79
CA LEU A 184 -20.94 -5.93 -3.45
C LEU A 184 -21.25 -5.51 -4.89
N GLU A 185 -21.84 -6.40 -5.68
CA GLU A 185 -22.17 -6.13 -7.08
C GLU A 185 -23.22 -5.03 -7.20
N GLU A 186 -24.33 -5.17 -6.46
CA GLU A 186 -25.41 -4.17 -6.38
C GLU A 186 -24.90 -2.80 -5.91
N GLY A 187 -23.92 -2.80 -5.00
CA GLY A 187 -23.29 -1.59 -4.47
C GLY A 187 -22.23 -0.98 -5.39
N GLY A 188 -22.00 -1.54 -6.58
CA GLY A 188 -21.04 -1.02 -7.55
C GLY A 188 -19.57 -1.24 -7.14
N TRP A 189 -19.27 -2.26 -6.35
CA TRP A 189 -17.92 -2.59 -5.91
C TRP A 189 -17.26 -3.62 -6.83
N SER A 190 -15.93 -3.62 -6.88
CA SER A 190 -15.19 -4.62 -7.65
C SER A 190 -15.38 -6.02 -7.05
N LEU A 191 -15.59 -7.03 -7.89
CA LEU A 191 -15.70 -8.43 -7.43
C LEU A 191 -14.36 -9.17 -7.47
N THR A 192 -13.35 -8.61 -8.15
CA THR A 192 -12.00 -9.16 -8.18
C THR A 192 -11.17 -8.51 -7.08
N VAL A 193 -10.75 -9.31 -6.10
CA VAL A 193 -10.03 -8.85 -4.90
C VAL A 193 -10.62 -7.56 -4.26
N PRO A 194 -11.94 -7.48 -3.97
CA PRO A 194 -12.68 -6.29 -3.56
C PRO A 194 -11.96 -5.40 -2.54
N ALA A 195 -11.56 -5.97 -1.40
CA ALA A 195 -10.96 -5.23 -0.30
C ALA A 195 -9.59 -4.65 -0.68
N TYR A 196 -8.78 -5.42 -1.39
CA TYR A 196 -7.50 -4.95 -1.92
C TYR A 196 -7.69 -3.79 -2.89
N SER A 197 -8.58 -3.96 -3.86
CA SER A 197 -8.91 -2.96 -4.88
C SER A 197 -9.32 -1.63 -4.23
N ILE A 198 -10.32 -1.65 -3.35
CA ILE A 198 -10.76 -0.40 -2.71
C ILE A 198 -9.70 0.18 -1.78
N SER A 199 -8.91 -0.64 -1.06
CA SER A 199 -7.85 -0.15 -0.18
C SER A 199 -6.76 0.64 -0.92
N LYS A 200 -6.42 0.22 -2.15
CA LYS A 200 -5.38 0.88 -2.96
C LYS A 200 -5.91 2.12 -3.66
N VAL A 201 -7.17 2.12 -4.09
CA VAL A 201 -7.82 3.33 -4.61
C VAL A 201 -7.93 4.39 -3.51
N THR A 202 -8.35 4.02 -2.29
CA THR A 202 -8.43 4.96 -1.18
C THR A 202 -7.07 5.42 -0.69
N LEU A 203 -6.04 4.57 -0.75
CA LEU A 203 -4.65 4.97 -0.49
C LEU A 203 -4.16 6.02 -1.50
N ASN A 204 -4.51 5.88 -2.78
CA ASN A 204 -4.20 6.88 -3.81
C ASN A 204 -4.87 8.22 -3.50
N ALA A 205 -6.14 8.19 -3.13
CA ALA A 205 -6.88 9.37 -2.68
C ALA A 205 -6.25 10.04 -1.44
N TYR A 206 -5.93 9.26 -0.40
CA TYR A 206 -5.28 9.74 0.82
C TYR A 206 -3.93 10.40 0.53
N THR A 207 -3.13 9.80 -0.36
CA THR A 207 -1.85 10.37 -0.81
C THR A 207 -2.04 11.77 -1.40
N ARG A 208 -3.10 12.00 -2.18
CA ARG A 208 -3.42 13.31 -2.75
C ARG A 208 -3.81 14.33 -1.66
N ILE A 209 -4.59 13.91 -0.67
CA ILE A 209 -4.97 14.72 0.49
C ILE A 209 -3.71 15.11 1.28
N LEU A 210 -2.86 14.14 1.62
CA LEU A 210 -1.66 14.36 2.40
C LEU A 210 -0.68 15.29 1.68
N ALA A 211 -0.48 15.09 0.38
CA ALA A 211 0.34 15.99 -0.45
C ALA A 211 -0.21 17.44 -0.50
N LYS A 212 -1.53 17.62 -0.42
CA LYS A 212 -2.16 18.95 -0.33
C LYS A 212 -1.95 19.58 1.04
N LYS A 213 -1.97 18.80 2.12
CA LYS A 213 -1.73 19.26 3.51
C LYS A 213 -0.27 19.60 3.78
N HIS A 214 0.67 18.88 3.15
CA HIS A 214 2.12 19.05 3.36
C HIS A 214 2.84 19.42 2.05
N PRO A 215 2.68 20.65 1.53
CA PRO A 215 3.21 21.06 0.23
C PRO A 215 4.75 21.07 0.16
N ASN A 216 5.43 21.07 1.30
CA ASN A 216 6.90 21.03 1.39
C ASN A 216 7.46 19.60 1.30
N MET A 217 6.61 18.57 1.24
CA MET A 217 7.01 17.16 1.14
C MET A 217 6.70 16.59 -0.24
N LEU A 218 7.50 15.60 -0.65
CA LEU A 218 7.23 14.82 -1.86
C LEU A 218 6.47 13.55 -1.46
N ILE A 219 5.16 13.55 -1.69
CA ILE A 219 4.26 12.49 -1.25
C ILE A 219 3.61 11.88 -2.48
N ASN A 220 3.95 10.61 -2.76
CA ASN A 220 3.59 9.95 -4.00
C ASN A 220 3.13 8.50 -3.78
N CYS A 221 2.34 8.01 -4.72
CA CYS A 221 2.00 6.60 -4.85
C CYS A 221 2.90 5.93 -5.87
N VAL A 222 3.16 4.64 -5.69
CA VAL A 222 3.88 3.83 -6.67
C VAL A 222 3.28 2.44 -6.79
N HIS A 223 3.05 1.97 -8.01
CA HIS A 223 2.83 0.56 -8.31
C HIS A 223 4.15 -0.10 -8.68
N PRO A 224 4.56 -1.16 -7.98
CA PRO A 224 5.86 -1.80 -8.23
C PRO A 224 5.87 -2.74 -9.43
N GLY A 225 4.77 -2.86 -10.19
CA GLY A 225 4.60 -3.91 -11.19
C GLY A 225 4.03 -5.21 -10.60
N PHE A 226 3.99 -6.27 -11.41
CA PHE A 226 3.50 -7.58 -10.99
C PHE A 226 4.65 -8.46 -10.47
N VAL A 227 4.96 -8.29 -9.18
CA VAL A 227 6.16 -8.83 -8.54
C VAL A 227 5.94 -10.23 -7.98
N ILE A 228 6.89 -11.14 -8.23
CA ILE A 228 6.93 -12.49 -7.68
C ILE A 228 7.24 -12.40 -6.17
N THR A 229 6.21 -12.57 -5.34
CA THR A 229 6.29 -12.53 -3.87
C THR A 229 5.28 -13.49 -3.24
N ASP A 230 5.40 -13.72 -1.92
CA ASP A 230 4.40 -14.47 -1.15
C ASP A 230 2.98 -13.86 -1.25
N MET A 231 2.86 -12.53 -1.38
CA MET A 231 1.57 -11.85 -1.53
C MET A 231 0.83 -12.29 -2.80
N ASN A 232 1.58 -12.62 -3.86
CA ASN A 232 1.06 -13.08 -5.14
C ASN A 232 1.26 -14.59 -5.33
N TRP A 233 1.49 -15.34 -4.26
CA TRP A 233 1.72 -16.80 -4.29
C TRP A 233 2.83 -17.23 -5.26
N GLN A 234 3.90 -16.42 -5.33
CA GLN A 234 5.03 -16.64 -6.24
C GLN A 234 4.65 -16.54 -7.74
N ILE A 235 3.57 -15.83 -8.05
CA ILE A 235 3.13 -15.50 -9.42
C ILE A 235 3.48 -14.04 -9.71
N GLY A 236 4.09 -13.79 -10.87
CA GLY A 236 4.46 -12.44 -11.30
C GLY A 236 5.28 -12.46 -12.59
N THR A 237 5.51 -11.28 -13.16
CA THR A 237 6.40 -11.09 -14.32
C THR A 237 7.73 -10.44 -13.93
N MET A 238 7.87 -9.98 -12.69
CA MET A 238 9.01 -9.20 -12.22
C MET A 238 9.61 -9.78 -10.94
N THR A 239 10.92 -9.65 -10.80
CA THR A 239 11.65 -9.97 -9.57
C THR A 239 11.42 -8.94 -8.48
N VAL A 240 11.72 -9.30 -7.23
CA VAL A 240 11.67 -8.37 -6.07
C VAL A 240 12.61 -7.16 -6.25
N GLU A 241 13.77 -7.35 -6.88
CA GLU A 241 14.72 -6.27 -7.16
C GLU A 241 14.15 -5.28 -8.19
N GLU A 242 13.55 -5.78 -9.27
CA GLU A 242 12.89 -4.92 -10.26
C GLU A 242 11.71 -4.17 -9.67
N GLY A 243 10.89 -4.84 -8.86
CA GLY A 243 9.75 -4.22 -8.17
C GLY A 243 10.15 -3.13 -7.19
N ALA A 244 11.33 -3.24 -6.56
CA ALA A 244 11.84 -2.25 -5.61
C ALA A 244 12.31 -0.94 -6.28
N LYS A 245 12.63 -0.96 -7.58
CA LYS A 245 13.17 0.22 -8.30
C LYS A 245 12.24 1.43 -8.26
N GLY A 246 10.93 1.19 -8.43
CA GLY A 246 9.92 2.26 -8.39
C GLY A 246 9.87 2.98 -7.05
N PRO A 247 9.58 2.28 -5.93
CA PRO A 247 9.59 2.87 -4.60
C PRO A 247 10.91 3.56 -4.24
N VAL A 248 12.06 2.98 -4.61
CA VAL A 248 13.37 3.59 -4.39
C VAL A 248 13.53 4.88 -5.20
N LYS A 249 13.10 4.93 -6.47
CA LYS A 249 13.11 6.15 -7.29
C LYS A 249 12.28 7.25 -6.64
N CYS A 250 11.07 6.93 -6.16
CA CYS A 250 10.21 7.89 -5.46
C CYS A 250 10.84 8.40 -4.16
N ALA A 251 11.49 7.51 -3.40
CA ALA A 251 12.16 7.85 -2.14
C ALA A 251 13.39 8.75 -2.34
N LEU A 252 14.03 8.68 -3.51
CA LEU A 252 15.25 9.41 -3.86
C LEU A 252 14.99 10.55 -4.85
N LEU A 253 13.74 11.00 -5.02
CA LEU A 253 13.43 12.13 -5.88
C LEU A 253 14.22 13.38 -5.42
N PRO A 254 14.77 14.17 -6.38
CA PRO A 254 15.46 15.40 -6.06
C PRO A 254 14.51 16.45 -5.48
N ASP A 255 15.08 17.47 -4.84
CA ASP A 255 14.30 18.62 -4.36
C ASP A 255 13.57 19.30 -5.53
N GLY A 256 12.33 19.73 -5.29
CA GLY A 256 11.45 20.22 -6.35
C GLY A 256 10.93 19.14 -7.29
N GLY A 257 11.17 17.86 -6.99
CA GLY A 257 10.60 16.72 -7.71
C GLY A 257 9.08 16.66 -7.64
N PRO A 258 8.44 15.77 -8.41
CA PRO A 258 7.00 15.62 -8.41
C PRO A 258 6.47 15.20 -7.02
N SER A 259 5.37 15.83 -6.61
CA SER A 259 4.56 15.46 -5.45
C SER A 259 3.11 15.35 -5.91
N ARG A 260 2.28 14.58 -5.19
CA ARG A 260 0.90 14.28 -5.62
C ARG A 260 0.89 13.58 -6.98
N CYS A 261 1.79 12.64 -7.20
CA CYS A 261 1.84 11.83 -8.41
C CYS A 261 1.64 10.35 -8.10
N TYR A 262 1.23 9.64 -9.13
CA TYR A 262 1.23 8.19 -9.17
C TYR A 262 2.38 7.74 -10.08
N PHE A 263 3.14 6.75 -9.65
CA PHE A 263 4.22 6.15 -10.44
C PHE A 263 3.83 4.72 -10.85
N ASP A 264 3.92 4.43 -12.14
CA ASP A 264 3.89 3.07 -12.66
C ASP A 264 5.34 2.59 -12.81
N GLN A 265 5.76 1.75 -11.88
CA GLN A 265 7.16 1.38 -11.68
C GLN A 265 8.02 2.63 -11.52
N THR A 266 8.83 2.97 -12.52
CA THR A 266 9.70 4.15 -12.50
C THR A 266 9.10 5.36 -13.20
N GLU A 267 7.99 5.24 -13.90
CA GLU A 267 7.44 6.32 -14.74
C GLU A 267 6.29 7.04 -14.07
N VAL A 268 6.23 8.37 -14.23
CA VAL A 268 5.10 9.17 -13.73
C VAL A 268 3.87 8.83 -14.58
N ALA A 269 2.75 8.58 -13.91
CA ALA A 269 1.47 8.23 -14.51
C ALA A 269 0.31 8.96 -13.82
N SER A 270 -0.88 8.86 -14.42
CA SER A 270 -2.11 9.41 -13.85
C SER A 270 -2.69 8.50 -12.77
N PHE A 271 -3.33 9.14 -11.78
CA PHE A 271 -4.26 8.48 -10.86
C PHE A 271 -5.49 7.91 -11.56
#